data_AF-A0A178LSF4-F1
#
_entry.id   AF-A0A178LSF4-F1
#
_cell.length_a   1.000
_cell.length_b   1.000
_cell.length_c   1.000
_cell.angle_alpha   90.00
_cell.angle_beta   90.00
_cell.angle_gamma   90.00
#
_symmetry.space_group_name_H-M   'P 1'
#
loop_
_entity.id
_entity.type
_entity.pdbx_description
1 polymer ?
#
loop_
_entity_poly.entity_id
_entity_poly.type
_entity_poly.pdbx_seq_one_letter_code
_entity_poly.pdbx_strand_id
1 'polypeptide(L)'
;MFALATLLTLVNQVSGTPYVAGGDSPAGTDCSGLVSWVTNAATGRPVYGDRFHTGNIESELLSRGFQYGTQPGALVVGWNSGHTAVTLPDGTPVSSGEGGGVKVGGGGAYQDQFTNHMFLPMPANVPPVADPLLAPP
;
A
#
# COMPACT_ATOMS: atom_id res chain seq x y z
N MET A 1 6.92 14.73 -0.40
CA MET A 1 6.51 13.98 0.80
C MET A 1 5.01 13.77 0.73
N PHE A 2 4.55 12.53 0.58
CA PHE A 2 3.12 12.21 0.64
C PHE A 2 2.69 12.02 2.10
N ALA A 3 1.57 12.62 2.49
CA ALA A 3 1.05 12.50 3.84
C ALA A 3 0.31 11.16 4.02
N LEU A 4 0.39 10.57 5.22
CA LEU A 4 -0.37 9.37 5.61
C LEU A 4 -1.87 9.51 5.31
N ALA A 5 -2.44 10.71 5.48
CA ALA A 5 -3.83 11.01 5.15
C ALA A 5 -4.17 10.78 3.67
N THR A 6 -3.24 11.06 2.75
CA THR A 6 -3.44 10.82 1.31
C THR A 6 -3.41 9.34 0.98
N LEU A 7 -2.54 8.57 1.65
CA LEU A 7 -2.51 7.11 1.55
C LEU A 7 -3.80 6.47 2.07
N LEU A 8 -4.28 6.90 3.23
CA LEU A 8 -5.54 6.43 3.81
C LEU A 8 -6.73 6.79 2.91
N THR A 9 -6.73 7.99 2.33
CA THR A 9 -7.78 8.41 1.39
C THR A 9 -7.77 7.53 0.14
N LEU A 10 -6.59 7.27 -0.44
CA LEU A 10 -6.46 6.39 -1.60
C LEU A 10 -6.95 4.97 -1.28
N VAL A 11 -6.47 4.39 -0.18
CA VAL A 11 -6.83 3.04 0.27
C VAL A 11 -8.34 2.92 0.53
N ASN A 12 -8.95 3.93 1.14
CA ASN A 12 -10.41 3.97 1.31
C ASN A 12 -11.15 4.12 -0.02
N GLN A 13 -10.61 4.87 -0.99
CA GLN A 13 -11.21 5.01 -2.32
C GLN A 13 -11.16 3.72 -3.15
N VAL A 14 -10.11 2.91 -3.01
CA VAL A 14 -9.96 1.66 -3.75
C VAL A 14 -10.52 0.44 -3.00
N SER A 15 -11.02 0.63 -1.78
CA SER A 15 -11.69 -0.43 -1.02
C SER A 15 -12.91 -0.96 -1.79
N GLY A 16 -13.01 -2.28 -1.94
CA GLY A 16 -14.07 -2.92 -2.72
C GLY A 16 -13.80 -3.03 -4.23
N THR A 17 -12.68 -2.50 -4.75
CA THR A 17 -12.26 -2.75 -6.14
C THR A 17 -12.14 -4.27 -6.39
N PRO A 18 -12.75 -4.84 -7.45
CA PRO A 18 -12.71 -6.27 -7.71
C PRO A 18 -11.30 -6.82 -7.91
N TYR A 19 -11.11 -8.11 -7.62
CA TYR A 19 -9.85 -8.77 -7.91
C TYR A 19 -9.77 -9.09 -9.41
N VAL A 20 -8.78 -8.56 -10.10
CA VAL A 20 -8.50 -8.84 -11.52
C VAL A 20 -7.02 -9.11 -11.66
N ALA A 21 -6.69 -10.34 -12.06
CA ALA A 21 -5.30 -10.74 -12.33
C ALA A 21 -4.69 -9.82 -13.40
N GLY A 22 -3.58 -9.15 -13.08
CA GLY A 22 -2.99 -8.15 -13.96
C GLY A 22 -3.86 -6.92 -14.18
N GLY A 23 -4.75 -6.57 -13.26
CA GLY A 23 -5.47 -5.30 -13.26
C GLY A 23 -4.61 -4.14 -12.72
N ASP A 24 -4.77 -2.96 -13.30
CA ASP A 24 -4.11 -1.70 -12.86
C ASP A 24 -5.08 -0.52 -13.04
N SER A 25 -6.33 -0.69 -12.61
CA SER A 25 -7.35 0.36 -12.71
C SER A 25 -8.41 0.25 -11.61
N PRO A 26 -9.23 1.29 -11.40
CA PRO A 26 -10.39 1.21 -10.50
C PRO A 26 -11.39 0.09 -10.84
N ALA A 27 -11.36 -0.46 -12.08
CA ALA A 27 -12.20 -1.58 -12.51
C ALA A 27 -11.71 -2.93 -11.96
N GLY A 28 -10.47 -3.01 -11.45
CA GLY A 28 -9.94 -4.20 -10.82
C GLY A 28 -8.41 -4.19 -10.68
N THR A 29 -7.90 -4.80 -9.61
CA THR A 29 -6.47 -4.99 -9.36
C THR A 29 -6.20 -6.36 -8.75
N ASP A 30 -4.99 -6.87 -8.93
CA ASP A 30 -4.49 -8.01 -8.16
C ASP A 30 -3.72 -7.53 -6.92
N CYS A 31 -3.21 -8.50 -6.15
CA CYS A 31 -2.42 -8.25 -4.94
C CYS A 31 -1.20 -7.33 -5.22
N SER A 32 -0.45 -7.59 -6.29
CA SER A 32 0.72 -6.80 -6.66
C SER A 32 0.36 -5.40 -7.16
N GLY A 33 -0.74 -5.24 -7.89
CA GLY A 33 -1.23 -3.93 -8.35
C GLY A 33 -1.63 -3.03 -7.19
N LEU A 34 -2.33 -3.56 -6.18
CA LEU A 34 -2.69 -2.79 -4.99
C LEU A 34 -1.45 -2.32 -4.23
N VAL A 35 -0.49 -3.22 -4.00
CA VAL A 35 0.75 -2.87 -3.30
C VAL A 35 1.56 -1.87 -4.14
N SER A 36 1.53 -1.96 -5.47
CA SER A 36 2.13 -0.96 -6.35
C SER A 36 1.52 0.42 -6.14
N TRP A 37 0.19 0.52 -6.09
CA TRP A 37 -0.49 1.81 -5.86
C TRP A 37 -0.09 2.45 -4.54
N VAL A 38 -0.09 1.65 -3.48
CA VAL A 38 0.24 2.12 -2.12
C VAL A 38 1.70 2.55 -2.04
N THR A 39 2.62 1.77 -2.60
CA THR A 39 4.05 2.07 -2.57
C THR A 39 4.43 3.23 -3.52
N ASN A 40 3.75 3.37 -4.66
CA ASN A 40 3.89 4.52 -5.55
C ASN A 40 3.40 5.80 -4.88
N ALA A 41 2.20 5.79 -4.30
CA ALA A 41 1.65 6.91 -3.55
C ALA A 41 2.59 7.33 -2.41
N ALA A 42 3.12 6.36 -1.66
CA ALA A 42 4.04 6.62 -0.56
C ALA A 42 5.35 7.30 -1.00
N THR A 43 5.78 7.06 -2.23
CA THR A 43 7.05 7.56 -2.77
C THR A 43 6.90 8.72 -3.74
N GLY A 44 5.67 9.22 -3.93
CA GLY A 44 5.38 10.33 -4.83
C GLY A 44 5.40 10.00 -6.31
N ARG A 45 5.25 8.72 -6.66
CA ARG A 45 5.11 8.23 -8.03
C ARG A 45 3.62 8.23 -8.46
N PRO A 46 3.34 8.23 -9.77
CA PRO A 46 1.99 8.03 -10.27
C PRO A 46 1.39 6.74 -9.71
N VAL A 47 0.17 6.82 -9.17
CA VAL A 47 -0.51 5.67 -8.55
C VAL A 47 -0.72 4.56 -9.58
N TYR A 48 -1.20 4.92 -10.77
CA TYR A 48 -1.44 4.00 -11.90
C TYR A 48 -0.32 4.08 -12.94
N GLY A 49 -0.12 3.00 -13.70
CA GLY A 49 0.80 2.97 -14.84
C GLY A 49 2.28 2.72 -14.48
N ASP A 50 2.63 2.74 -13.19
CA ASP A 50 3.96 2.36 -12.67
C ASP A 50 3.84 1.12 -11.77
N ARG A 51 3.05 0.13 -12.21
CA ARG A 51 2.81 -1.10 -11.46
C ARG A 51 4.02 -2.04 -11.52
N PHE A 52 4.14 -2.88 -10.50
CA PHE A 52 5.00 -4.04 -10.51
C PHE A 52 4.23 -5.34 -10.29
N HIS A 53 4.96 -6.44 -10.41
CA HIS A 53 4.50 -7.81 -10.22
C HIS A 53 5.16 -8.43 -8.99
N THR A 54 4.56 -9.48 -8.42
CA THR A 54 5.16 -10.20 -7.29
C THR A 54 6.57 -10.74 -7.63
N GLY A 55 6.85 -11.03 -8.90
CA GLY A 55 8.17 -11.50 -9.36
C GLY A 55 9.28 -10.45 -9.35
N ASN A 56 8.96 -9.15 -9.37
CA ASN A 56 9.95 -8.06 -9.32
C ASN A 56 9.73 -7.10 -8.15
N ILE A 57 8.85 -7.43 -7.21
CA ILE A 57 8.50 -6.59 -6.07
C ILE A 57 9.71 -6.14 -5.25
N GLU A 58 10.69 -7.02 -5.02
CA GLU A 58 11.88 -6.68 -4.24
C GLU A 58 12.70 -5.54 -4.88
N SER A 59 13.03 -5.67 -6.16
CA SER A 59 13.76 -4.63 -6.91
C SER A 59 12.98 -3.32 -6.99
N GLU A 60 11.67 -3.41 -7.12
CA GLU A 60 10.78 -2.27 -7.28
C GLU A 60 10.63 -1.51 -5.95
N LEU A 61 10.52 -2.22 -4.83
CA LEU A 61 10.53 -1.64 -3.48
C LEU A 61 11.88 -0.97 -3.17
N LEU A 62 13.01 -1.62 -3.50
CA LEU A 62 14.34 -1.00 -3.36
C LEU A 62 14.46 0.30 -4.16
N SER A 63 14.00 0.33 -5.40
CA SER A 63 14.01 1.55 -6.24
C SER A 63 13.11 2.68 -5.69
N ARG A 64 12.20 2.31 -4.79
CA ARG A 64 11.26 3.18 -4.07
C ARG A 64 11.79 3.55 -2.67
N GLY A 65 13.01 3.13 -2.31
CA GLY A 65 13.66 3.49 -1.06
C GLY A 65 13.23 2.63 0.14
N PHE A 66 12.59 1.50 -0.11
CA PHE A 66 12.29 0.53 0.94
C PHE A 66 13.57 -0.15 1.43
N GLN A 67 13.55 -0.55 2.70
CA GLN A 67 14.62 -1.25 3.40
C GLN A 67 14.13 -2.64 3.83
N TYR A 68 15.04 -3.61 3.91
CA TYR A 68 14.69 -4.97 4.35
C TYR A 68 14.24 -5.02 5.80
N GLY A 69 13.23 -5.85 6.06
CA GLY A 69 12.67 -6.10 7.39
C GLY A 69 11.35 -5.37 7.63
N THR A 70 11.07 -5.08 8.90
CA THR A 70 9.86 -4.40 9.34
C THR A 70 10.23 -3.31 10.35
N GLN A 71 9.42 -2.26 10.44
CA GLN A 71 9.61 -1.20 11.42
C GLN A 71 8.25 -0.70 11.92
N PRO A 72 8.05 -0.54 13.25
CA PRO A 72 6.86 0.12 13.78
C PRO A 72 6.70 1.54 13.25
N GLY A 73 5.47 1.93 12.89
CA GLY A 73 5.20 3.26 12.34
C GLY A 73 5.68 3.47 10.90
N ALA A 74 6.17 2.43 10.22
CA ALA A 74 6.54 2.47 8.82
C ALA A 74 5.46 1.85 7.93
N LEU A 75 5.51 2.14 6.64
CA LEU A 75 4.75 1.39 5.64
C LEU A 75 5.48 0.07 5.41
N VAL A 76 4.84 -1.05 5.70
CA VAL A 76 5.46 -2.38 5.61
C VAL A 76 4.79 -3.20 4.52
N VAL A 77 5.58 -3.84 3.67
CA VAL A 77 5.12 -4.74 2.61
C VAL A 77 5.63 -6.14 2.91
N GLY A 78 4.72 -7.12 2.88
CA GLY A 78 5.02 -8.54 3.03
C GLY A 78 4.69 -9.27 1.73
N TRP A 79 5.52 -10.23 1.32
CA TRP A 79 5.26 -11.04 0.14
C TRP A 79 5.91 -12.43 0.20
N ASN A 80 5.37 -13.32 -0.64
CA ASN A 80 5.94 -14.63 -0.98
C ASN A 80 5.86 -14.83 -2.51
N SER A 81 6.07 -16.04 -3.01
CA SER A 81 6.06 -16.32 -4.46
C SER A 81 4.71 -16.12 -5.15
N GLY A 82 3.60 -16.05 -4.41
CA GLY A 82 2.25 -16.00 -4.98
C GLY A 82 1.37 -14.86 -4.48
N HIS A 83 1.75 -14.17 -3.42
CA HIS A 83 0.91 -13.16 -2.79
C HIS A 83 1.72 -12.02 -2.15
N THR A 84 1.09 -10.85 -2.04
CA THR A 84 1.65 -9.69 -1.34
C THR A 84 0.54 -8.86 -0.70
N ALA A 85 0.85 -8.26 0.44
CA ALA A 85 -0.01 -7.32 1.15
C ALA A 85 0.81 -6.21 1.81
N VAL A 86 0.13 -5.16 2.24
CA VAL A 86 0.77 -3.98 2.85
C VAL A 86 0.10 -3.63 4.17
N THR A 87 0.88 -3.15 5.14
CA THR A 87 0.39 -2.58 6.39
C THR A 87 0.83 -1.12 6.44
N LEU A 88 -0.14 -0.22 6.62
CA LEU A 88 0.09 1.21 6.70
C LEU A 88 0.81 1.61 8.00
N PRO A 89 1.43 2.80 8.06
CA PRO A 89 2.12 3.32 9.25
C PRO A 89 1.28 3.35 10.54
N ASP A 90 -0.04 3.48 10.42
CA ASP A 90 -0.99 3.46 11.55
C ASP A 90 -1.34 2.02 12.00
N GLY A 91 -0.78 1.01 11.34
CA GLY A 91 -1.06 -0.40 11.58
C GLY A 91 -2.23 -0.95 10.76
N THR A 92 -2.89 -0.14 9.92
CA THR A 92 -4.03 -0.59 9.11
C THR A 92 -3.57 -1.59 8.04
N PRO A 93 -4.07 -2.84 8.08
CA PRO A 93 -3.72 -3.85 7.08
C PRO A 93 -4.54 -3.67 5.81
N VAL A 94 -3.91 -3.89 4.66
CA VAL A 94 -4.46 -3.69 3.32
C VAL A 94 -4.01 -4.83 2.41
N SER A 95 -4.95 -5.60 1.88
CA SER A 95 -4.67 -6.70 0.95
C SER A 95 -5.67 -6.76 -0.20
N SER A 96 -5.31 -7.48 -1.27
CA SER A 96 -6.25 -7.83 -2.34
C SER A 96 -6.13 -9.29 -2.75
N GLY A 97 -7.25 -9.99 -2.86
CA GLY A 97 -7.31 -11.41 -3.27
C GLY A 97 -7.68 -12.39 -2.16
N GLU A 98 -7.69 -11.95 -0.90
CA GLU A 98 -8.04 -12.76 0.27
C GLU A 98 -9.57 -12.80 0.48
N GLY A 99 -10.24 -13.55 -0.37
CA GLY A 99 -11.71 -13.62 -0.43
C GLY A 99 -12.33 -12.52 -1.30
N GLY A 100 -11.62 -12.14 -2.39
CA GLY A 100 -12.07 -11.18 -3.39
C GLY A 100 -11.66 -9.73 -3.09
N GLY A 101 -11.45 -8.97 -4.19
CA GLY A 101 -11.24 -7.53 -4.21
C GLY A 101 -10.15 -6.96 -3.32
N VAL A 102 -10.04 -5.63 -3.27
CA VAL A 102 -9.24 -4.86 -2.31
C VAL A 102 -10.00 -4.76 -0.99
N LYS A 103 -9.32 -5.03 0.12
CA LYS A 103 -9.86 -4.97 1.49
C LYS A 103 -8.94 -4.19 2.41
N VAL A 104 -9.56 -3.31 3.19
CA VAL A 104 -8.95 -2.58 4.31
C VAL A 104 -9.41 -3.24 5.61
N GLY A 105 -8.49 -3.55 6.52
CA GLY A 105 -8.80 -4.23 7.78
C GLY A 105 -8.80 -5.77 7.71
N GLY A 106 -8.23 -6.35 6.64
CA GLY A 106 -8.06 -7.79 6.44
C GLY A 106 -6.63 -8.29 6.72
N GLY A 107 -6.11 -9.19 5.88
CA GLY A 107 -4.70 -9.58 5.93
C GLY A 107 -3.80 -8.40 5.58
N GLY A 108 -2.68 -8.25 6.30
CA GLY A 108 -1.69 -7.19 6.09
C GLY A 108 -0.32 -7.79 5.83
N ALA A 109 0.73 -6.96 5.86
CA ALA A 109 2.11 -7.41 5.63
C ALA A 109 2.64 -8.41 6.66
N TYR A 110 1.99 -8.60 7.81
CA TYR A 110 2.46 -9.46 8.91
C TYR A 110 1.84 -10.86 8.93
N GLN A 111 1.22 -11.29 7.84
CA GLN A 111 0.68 -12.64 7.78
C GLN A 111 1.79 -13.71 7.77
N ASP A 112 1.57 -14.82 8.47
CA ASP A 112 2.55 -15.91 8.62
C ASP A 112 2.99 -16.54 7.28
N GLN A 113 2.20 -16.37 6.21
CA GLN A 113 2.51 -16.87 4.87
C GLN A 113 3.63 -16.09 4.16
N PHE A 114 4.00 -14.89 4.62
CA PHE A 114 5.00 -14.06 3.96
C PHE A 114 6.40 -14.37 4.46
N THR A 115 7.28 -14.69 3.52
CA THR A 115 8.68 -15.03 3.80
C THR A 115 9.60 -13.81 3.66
N ASN A 116 9.14 -12.77 2.97
CA ASN A 116 9.91 -11.56 2.70
C ASN A 116 9.17 -10.33 3.18
N HIS A 117 9.93 -9.37 3.73
CA HIS A 117 9.40 -8.11 4.23
C HIS A 117 10.34 -6.96 3.90
N MET A 118 9.75 -5.82 3.55
CA MET A 118 10.44 -4.54 3.46
C MET A 118 9.57 -3.43 4.01
N PHE A 119 10.21 -2.37 4.49
CA PHE A 119 9.53 -1.21 5.03
C PHE A 119 10.06 0.09 4.42
N LEU A 120 9.18 1.09 4.34
CA LEU A 120 9.53 2.46 4.03
C LEU A 120 9.28 3.31 5.29
N PRO A 121 10.33 3.92 5.88
CA PRO A 121 10.15 4.89 6.95
C PRO A 121 9.23 6.01 6.49
N MET A 122 8.12 6.21 7.20
CA MET A 122 7.21 7.32 6.97
C MET A 122 7.29 8.27 8.18
N PRO A 123 7.22 9.59 7.98
CA PRO A 123 7.13 10.51 9.09
C PRO A 123 5.90 10.15 9.93
N ALA A 124 6.11 9.93 11.24
CA ALA A 124 5.05 9.66 12.19
C ALA A 124 4.00 10.76 12.06
N ASN A 125 2.74 10.34 11.89
CA ASN A 125 1.52 11.14 11.76
C ASN A 125 1.66 12.58 12.28
N VAL A 126 2.13 13.48 11.41
CA VAL A 126 1.77 14.88 11.53
C VAL A 126 0.38 14.93 10.91
N PRO A 127 -0.71 15.05 11.70
CA PRO A 127 -2.02 15.29 11.10
C PRO A 127 -1.86 16.43 10.10
N PRO A 128 -2.46 16.34 8.90
CA PRO A 128 -2.41 17.45 7.95
C PRO A 128 -2.80 18.69 8.73
N VAL A 129 -1.90 19.68 8.76
CA VAL A 129 -2.23 20.99 9.33
C VAL A 129 -3.57 21.36 8.73
N ALA A 130 -4.60 21.42 9.56
CA ALA A 130 -5.92 21.79 9.12
C ALA A 130 -5.77 23.15 8.47
N ASP A 131 -5.92 23.21 7.15
CA ASP A 131 -5.88 24.46 6.41
C ASP A 131 -7.03 25.31 6.98
N PRO A 132 -6.76 26.43 7.68
CA PRO A 132 -7.81 27.20 8.35
C PRO A 132 -8.78 27.87 7.35
N LEU A 133 -8.60 27.65 6.04
CA LEU A 133 -9.41 28.18 4.95
C LEU A 133 -10.54 27.25 4.48
N LEU A 134 -10.69 26.06 5.07
CA LEU A 134 -11.73 25.08 4.70
C LEU A 134 -12.71 24.73 5.84
N ALA A 135 -12.87 25.62 6.82
CA ALA A 135 -14.03 25.54 7.71
C ALA A 135 -15.29 25.92 6.91
N PRO A 136 -16.35 25.08 6.88
CA PRO A 136 -17.62 25.48 6.27
C PRO A 136 -18.26 26.62 7.07
N PRO A 137 -19.06 27.49 6.42
CA PRO A 137 -19.68 28.66 7.04
C PRO A 137 -20.68 28.32 8.14
#